data_AF-A0A916LIB3-F1
#
_entry.id   AF-A0A916LIB3-F1
#
_cell.length_a   1.000
_cell.length_b   1.000
_cell.length_c   1.000
_cell.angle_alpha   90.00
_cell.angle_beta   90.00
_cell.angle_gamma   90.00
#
_symmetry.space_group_name_H-M   'P 1'
#
loop_
_entity.id
_entity.type
_entity.pdbx_description
1 polymer ?
#
loop_
_entity_poly.entity_id
_entity_poly.type
_entity_poly.pdbx_seq_one_letter_code
_entity_poly.pdbx_strand_id
1 'polypeptide(L)'
;MKDFGEDKVIHLMKGKRRYITILPYEEFKRMKDKVKSFEKIIDKQLKKGDGFDLRFTENLLVEILDLFKGNLEEVYKFIEKLEELKLKPIPVESKKIGSSIYEILLNNVVLTYRMNKQKKLLTVLKVERRT
;
A
#
# COMPACT_ATOMS: atom_id res chain seq x y z
N MET A 1 -10.49 40.26 -19.46
CA MET A 1 -10.65 39.32 -18.33
C MET A 1 -11.40 38.11 -18.86
N LYS A 2 -10.84 36.90 -18.76
CA LYS A 2 -11.52 35.67 -19.22
C LYS A 2 -12.11 34.98 -18.00
N ASP A 3 -13.44 35.01 -17.89
CA ASP A 3 -14.22 34.21 -16.96
C ASP A 3 -13.96 32.73 -17.22
N PHE A 4 -13.40 32.06 -16.22
CA PHE A 4 -13.34 30.60 -16.20
C PHE A 4 -14.64 30.11 -15.57
N GLY A 5 -15.59 29.72 -16.43
CA GLY A 5 -16.92 29.23 -16.04
C GLY A 5 -16.88 28.09 -15.02
N GLU A 6 -17.88 28.10 -14.15
CA GLU A 6 -18.09 27.22 -12.99
C GLU A 6 -18.21 25.72 -13.33
N ASP A 7 -18.20 25.35 -14.61
CA ASP A 7 -18.50 23.99 -15.12
C ASP A 7 -17.34 22.97 -15.05
N LYS A 8 -16.21 23.29 -14.41
CA LYS A 8 -15.02 22.39 -14.38
C LYS A 8 -14.51 22.03 -12.99
N VAL A 9 -15.34 22.15 -11.96
CA VAL A 9 -14.98 21.75 -10.60
C VAL A 9 -15.64 20.42 -10.25
N ILE A 10 -14.85 19.36 -10.13
CA ILE A 10 -15.33 18.05 -9.69
C ILE A 10 -15.23 18.01 -8.15
N HIS A 11 -16.38 18.07 -7.47
CA HIS A 11 -16.46 17.91 -6.02
C HIS A 11 -16.44 16.43 -5.65
N LEU A 12 -15.33 15.94 -5.11
CA LEU A 12 -15.13 14.50 -4.96
C LEU A 12 -15.85 13.82 -3.78
N MET A 13 -16.32 14.51 -2.71
CA MET A 13 -17.19 13.91 -1.66
C MET A 13 -17.98 14.95 -0.80
N LYS A 14 -19.14 14.56 -0.25
CA LYS A 14 -19.93 15.30 0.77
C LYS A 14 -19.72 14.68 2.18
N GLY A 15 -19.12 15.43 3.11
CA GLY A 15 -18.96 15.02 4.51
C GLY A 15 -18.51 16.16 5.43
N LYS A 16 -19.05 16.22 6.66
CA LYS A 16 -19.14 17.42 7.54
C LYS A 16 -17.85 18.04 8.09
N ARG A 17 -16.65 17.53 7.82
CA ARG A 17 -15.38 18.10 8.34
C ARG A 17 -14.19 17.75 7.45
N ARG A 18 -14.01 18.35 6.27
CA ARG A 18 -12.84 18.06 5.41
C ARG A 18 -12.42 19.27 4.58
N TYR A 19 -11.11 19.53 4.54
CA TYR A 19 -10.45 20.43 3.61
C TYR A 19 -10.80 20.01 2.18
N ILE A 20 -11.32 20.95 1.37
CA ILE A 20 -11.64 20.71 -0.03
C ILE A 20 -10.36 20.95 -0.83
N THR A 21 -9.71 19.88 -1.28
CA THR A 21 -8.66 19.99 -2.30
C THR A 21 -9.34 20.09 -3.66
N ILE A 22 -9.37 21.30 -4.23
CA ILE A 22 -9.82 21.52 -5.61
C ILE A 22 -8.62 21.21 -6.51
N LEU A 23 -8.66 20.07 -7.21
CA LEU A 23 -7.65 19.71 -8.19
C LEU A 23 -8.11 20.18 -9.59
N PRO A 24 -7.29 20.94 -10.34
CA PRO A 24 -7.58 21.29 -11.73
C PRO A 24 -7.82 20.03 -12.59
N TYR A 25 -8.81 20.08 -13.48
CA TYR A 25 -9.18 18.93 -14.31
C TYR A 25 -8.02 18.35 -15.13
N GLU A 26 -7.12 19.20 -15.62
CA GLU A 26 -5.94 18.76 -16.37
C GLU A 26 -4.93 18.01 -15.49
N GLU A 27 -4.79 18.39 -14.23
CA GLU A 27 -3.95 17.66 -13.26
C GLU A 27 -4.59 16.32 -12.89
N PHE A 28 -5.91 16.29 -12.68
CA PHE A 28 -6.65 15.05 -12.50
C PHE A 28 -6.47 14.10 -13.70
N LYS A 29 -6.54 14.62 -14.93
CA LYS A 29 -6.39 13.83 -16.15
C LYS A 29 -4.97 13.26 -16.27
N ARG A 30 -3.94 14.07 -16.00
CA ARG A 30 -2.54 13.62 -15.94
C ARG A 30 -2.31 12.57 -14.85
N MET A 31 -2.93 12.74 -13.68
CA MET A 31 -2.87 11.73 -12.62
C MET A 31 -3.60 10.45 -13.04
N LYS A 32 -4.79 10.54 -13.62
CA LYS A 32 -5.56 9.39 -14.11
C LYS A 32 -4.84 8.62 -15.21
N ASP A 33 -4.18 9.31 -16.13
CA ASP A 33 -3.41 8.68 -17.21
C ASP A 33 -2.11 8.05 -16.68
N LYS A 34 -1.47 8.67 -15.68
CA LYS A 34 -0.37 8.05 -14.92
C LYS A 34 -0.86 6.81 -14.16
N VAL A 35 -2.00 6.87 -13.48
CA VAL A 35 -2.59 5.74 -12.76
C VAL A 35 -2.95 4.61 -13.73
N LYS A 36 -3.50 4.90 -14.91
CA LYS A 36 -3.76 3.89 -15.95
C LYS A 36 -2.49 3.29 -16.54
N SER A 37 -1.40 4.07 -16.65
CA SER A 37 -0.10 3.51 -17.03
C SER A 37 0.47 2.61 -15.94
N PHE A 38 0.24 2.94 -14.66
CA PHE A 38 0.54 2.07 -13.53
C PHE A 38 -0.34 0.82 -13.54
N GLU A 39 -1.65 0.91 -13.81
CA GLU A 39 -2.54 -0.24 -13.97
C GLU A 39 -2.09 -1.16 -15.11
N LYS A 40 -1.61 -0.63 -16.24
CA LYS A 40 -1.05 -1.46 -17.32
C LYS A 40 0.28 -2.14 -16.96
N ILE A 41 1.09 -1.51 -16.10
CA ILE A 41 2.32 -2.09 -15.56
C ILE A 41 1.98 -3.16 -14.51
N ILE A 42 0.99 -2.88 -13.65
CA ILE A 42 0.45 -3.78 -12.63
C ILE A 42 -0.25 -4.97 -13.29
N ASP A 43 -1.03 -4.81 -14.35
CA ASP A 43 -1.68 -5.89 -15.11
C ASP A 43 -0.66 -6.78 -15.84
N LYS A 44 0.46 -6.21 -16.31
CA LYS A 44 1.57 -6.99 -16.89
C LYS A 44 2.36 -7.73 -15.81
N GLN A 45 2.49 -7.18 -14.60
CA GLN A 45 3.12 -7.86 -13.45
C GLN A 45 2.19 -8.92 -12.82
N LEU A 46 0.89 -8.68 -12.73
CA LEU A 46 -0.14 -9.62 -12.27
C LEU A 46 -0.23 -10.84 -13.18
N LYS A 47 0.01 -10.68 -14.49
CA LYS A 47 0.07 -11.81 -15.44
C LYS A 47 1.37 -12.63 -15.39
N LYS A 48 2.33 -12.31 -14.51
CA LYS A 48 3.60 -13.04 -14.35
C LYS A 48 4.11 -13.18 -12.91
N GLY A 49 3.26 -13.01 -11.90
CA GLY A 49 3.69 -13.09 -10.50
C GLY A 49 3.69 -14.51 -9.97
N ASP A 50 4.82 -15.23 -10.01
CA ASP A 50 4.99 -16.50 -9.30
C ASP A 50 5.14 -16.33 -7.77
N GLY A 51 4.78 -15.14 -7.25
CA GLY A 51 4.88 -14.74 -5.85
C GLY A 51 3.59 -14.95 -5.06
N PHE A 52 3.63 -14.54 -3.80
CA PHE A 52 2.50 -14.56 -2.89
C PHE A 52 1.74 -13.23 -2.95
N ASP A 53 0.42 -13.30 -2.80
CA ASP A 53 -0.41 -12.13 -2.52
C ASP A 53 -0.22 -11.70 -1.08
N LEU A 54 -0.39 -10.40 -0.80
CA LEU A 54 -0.27 -9.83 0.53
C LEU A 54 -1.59 -9.16 0.92
N ARG A 55 -2.10 -9.47 2.12
CA ARG A 55 -3.38 -8.97 2.61
C ARG A 55 -3.23 -8.31 3.98
N PHE A 56 -3.89 -7.16 4.12
CA PHE A 56 -4.05 -6.43 5.37
C PHE A 56 -5.52 -6.36 5.76
N THR A 57 -5.78 -6.17 7.04
CA THR A 57 -7.07 -5.63 7.51
C THR A 57 -7.05 -4.11 7.38
N GLU A 58 -8.22 -3.49 7.31
CA GLU A 58 -8.33 -2.03 7.24
C GLU A 58 -7.68 -1.34 8.45
N ASN A 59 -7.90 -1.88 9.65
CA ASN A 59 -7.29 -1.35 10.88
C ASN A 59 -5.76 -1.37 10.81
N LEU A 60 -5.16 -2.45 10.28
CA LEU A 60 -3.70 -2.52 10.13
C LEU A 60 -3.17 -1.49 9.14
N LEU A 61 -3.92 -1.15 8.09
CA LEU A 61 -3.49 -0.10 7.16
C LEU A 61 -3.45 1.26 7.85
N VAL A 62 -4.43 1.55 8.71
CA VAL A 62 -4.44 2.78 9.53
C VAL A 62 -3.25 2.79 10.49
N GLU A 63 -3.00 1.68 11.20
CA GLU A 63 -1.84 1.55 12.10
C GLU A 63 -0.52 1.75 11.36
N ILE A 64 -0.37 1.20 10.15
CA ILE A 64 0.83 1.40 9.31
C ILE A 64 1.02 2.89 8.99
N LEU A 65 -0.02 3.58 8.56
CA LEU A 65 0.06 5.00 8.24
C LEU A 65 0.42 5.85 9.47
N ASP A 66 -0.14 5.51 10.63
CA ASP A 66 0.16 6.16 11.90
C ASP A 66 1.59 5.89 12.37
N LEU A 67 2.11 4.66 12.21
CA LEU A 67 3.48 4.28 12.55
C LEU A 67 4.52 5.13 11.83
N PHE A 68 4.26 5.47 10.57
CA PHE A 68 5.13 6.31 9.76
C PHE A 68 4.82 7.81 9.89
N LYS A 69 3.77 8.21 10.63
CA LYS A 69 3.35 9.61 10.82
C LYS A 69 3.24 10.40 9.51
N GLY A 70 2.85 9.74 8.42
CA GLY A 70 2.78 10.36 7.09
C GLY A 70 4.13 10.61 6.40
N ASN A 71 5.25 10.08 6.90
CA ASN A 71 6.52 10.12 6.19
C ASN A 71 6.48 9.21 4.95
N LEU A 72 6.21 9.82 3.79
CA LEU A 72 6.05 9.12 2.52
C LEU A 72 7.29 8.33 2.09
N GLU A 73 8.49 8.77 2.46
CA GLU A 73 9.72 8.08 2.11
C GLU A 73 9.89 6.77 2.88
N GLU A 74 9.60 6.78 4.19
CA GLU A 74 9.60 5.56 5.01
C GLU A 74 8.52 4.57 4.55
N VAL A 75 7.33 5.08 4.21
CA VAL A 75 6.24 4.27 3.65
C VAL A 75 6.66 3.61 2.34
N TYR A 76 7.28 4.37 1.42
CA TYR A 76 7.76 3.85 0.15
C TYR A 76 8.79 2.73 0.34
N LYS A 77 9.80 2.95 1.19
CA LYS A 77 10.82 1.94 1.53
C LYS A 77 10.21 0.69 2.15
N PHE A 78 9.18 0.84 2.98
CA PHE A 78 8.46 -0.29 3.57
C PHE A 78 7.69 -1.09 2.50
N ILE A 79 7.02 -0.42 1.57
CA ILE A 79 6.31 -1.07 0.45
C ILE A 79 7.27 -1.86 -0.45
N GLU A 80 8.44 -1.31 -0.78
CA GLU A 80 9.46 -2.05 -1.56
C GLU A 80 9.85 -3.37 -0.88
N LYS A 81 10.05 -3.34 0.45
CA LYS A 81 10.35 -4.54 1.24
C LYS A 81 9.19 -5.53 1.31
N LEU A 82 7.95 -5.07 1.29
CA LEU A 82 6.79 -5.95 1.19
C LEU A 82 6.71 -6.65 -0.18
N GLU A 83 7.06 -5.97 -1.26
CA GLU A 83 7.12 -6.59 -2.59
C GLU A 83 8.23 -7.66 -2.68
N GLU A 84 9.39 -7.42 -2.07
CA GLU A 84 10.42 -8.47 -1.90
C GLU A 84 9.88 -9.67 -1.11
N LEU A 85 9.14 -9.44 -0.03
CA LEU A 85 8.53 -10.48 0.79
C LEU A 85 7.50 -11.32 0.01
N LYS A 86 6.76 -10.73 -0.92
CA LYS A 86 5.83 -11.46 -1.80
C LYS A 86 6.56 -12.47 -2.69
N LEU A 87 7.74 -12.12 -3.19
CA LEU A 87 8.55 -13.02 -4.02
C LEU A 87 9.23 -14.10 -3.19
N LYS A 88 9.73 -13.74 -2.00
CA LYS A 88 10.39 -14.65 -1.07
C LYS A 88 9.66 -14.59 0.28
N PRO A 89 8.61 -15.39 0.50
CA PRO A 89 7.75 -15.32 1.69
C PRO A 89 8.38 -15.83 2.98
N ILE A 90 9.53 -16.50 2.92
CA ILE A 90 10.33 -16.88 4.09
C ILE A 90 11.79 -16.53 3.78
N PRO A 91 12.17 -15.25 3.86
CA PRO A 91 13.57 -14.85 3.80
C PRO A 91 14.32 -15.33 5.06
N VAL A 92 15.65 -15.29 5.04
CA VAL A 92 16.49 -15.92 6.09
C VAL A 92 16.29 -15.22 7.44
N GLU A 93 15.95 -13.95 7.40
CA GLU A 93 15.68 -13.06 8.52
C GLU A 93 14.32 -13.34 9.17
N SER A 94 13.47 -14.18 8.57
CA SER A 94 12.16 -14.52 9.13
C SER A 94 12.28 -15.51 10.28
N LYS A 95 11.72 -15.13 11.42
CA LYS A 95 11.58 -15.97 12.59
C LYS A 95 10.22 -16.65 12.57
N LYS A 96 10.18 -17.98 12.59
CA LYS A 96 8.94 -18.73 12.74
C LYS A 96 8.51 -18.71 14.22
N ILE A 97 7.32 -18.19 14.50
CA ILE A 97 6.80 -18.05 15.88
C ILE A 97 5.60 -18.97 16.16
N GLY A 98 5.04 -19.62 15.13
CA GLY A 98 3.92 -20.55 15.28
C GLY A 98 3.67 -21.39 14.04
N SER A 99 2.55 -22.11 14.03
CA SER A 99 2.13 -22.88 12.85
C SER A 99 1.75 -21.93 11.71
N SER A 100 2.63 -21.86 10.71
CA SER A 100 2.52 -20.96 9.55
C SER A 100 2.51 -19.46 9.87
N ILE A 101 2.97 -19.07 11.08
CA ILE A 101 3.11 -17.66 11.49
C ILE A 101 4.59 -17.33 11.60
N TYR A 102 4.95 -16.20 11.00
CA TYR A 102 6.31 -15.71 10.88
C TYR A 102 6.37 -14.25 11.30
N GLU A 103 7.55 -13.86 11.75
CA GLU A 103 7.89 -12.51 12.15
C GLU A 103 9.16 -12.08 11.41
N ILE A 104 9.18 -10.85 10.91
CA ILE A 104 10.31 -10.29 10.19
C ILE A 104 10.48 -8.82 10.52
N LEU A 105 11.72 -8.34 10.57
CA LEU A 105 12.03 -6.92 10.72
C LEU A 105 12.25 -6.28 9.34
N LEU A 106 11.39 -5.33 8.97
CA LEU A 106 11.45 -4.56 7.74
C LEU A 106 11.61 -3.06 8.09
N ASN A 107 12.78 -2.46 7.86
CA ASN A 107 13.02 -1.03 8.07
C ASN A 107 12.52 -0.50 9.43
N ASN A 108 12.94 -1.16 10.51
CA ASN A 108 12.52 -0.87 11.90
C ASN A 108 11.04 -1.17 12.22
N VAL A 109 10.31 -1.81 11.31
CA VAL A 109 8.96 -2.32 11.55
C VAL A 109 9.00 -3.84 11.66
N VAL A 110 8.61 -4.36 12.80
CA VAL A 110 8.35 -5.78 13.01
C VAL A 110 7.00 -6.10 12.38
N LEU A 111 7.01 -6.99 11.39
CA LEU A 111 5.84 -7.48 10.68
C LEU A 111 5.57 -8.92 11.11
N THR A 112 4.41 -9.17 11.71
CA THR A 112 3.93 -10.52 11.98
C THR A 112 2.92 -10.92 10.93
N TYR A 113 3.14 -12.03 10.24
CA TYR A 113 2.27 -12.49 9.16
C TYR A 113 2.03 -14.01 9.20
N ARG A 114 0.87 -14.42 8.72
CA ARG A 114 0.52 -15.81 8.47
C ARG A 114 0.69 -16.13 7.00
N MET A 115 1.35 -17.23 6.70
CA MET A 115 1.51 -17.73 5.33
C MET A 115 0.55 -18.88 5.04
N ASN A 116 -0.17 -18.78 3.93
CA ASN A 116 -0.92 -19.87 3.34
C ASN A 116 -0.25 -20.28 2.02
N LYS A 117 0.50 -21.38 2.05
CA LYS A 117 1.23 -21.89 0.88
C LYS A 117 0.31 -22.32 -0.27
N GLN A 118 -0.84 -22.92 0.04
CA GLN A 118 -1.77 -23.43 -0.98
C GLN A 118 -2.39 -22.29 -1.79
N LYS A 119 -2.76 -21.20 -1.11
CA LYS A 119 -3.35 -20.02 -1.74
C LYS A 119 -2.32 -19.00 -2.20
N LYS A 120 -1.01 -19.29 -2.04
CA LYS A 120 0.09 -18.32 -2.21
C LYS A 120 -0.27 -16.96 -1.58
N LEU A 121 -0.66 -16.96 -0.29
CA LEU A 121 -1.16 -15.77 0.38
C LEU A 121 -0.43 -15.51 1.70
N LEU A 122 -0.03 -14.27 1.91
CA LEU A 122 0.49 -13.73 3.16
C LEU A 122 -0.58 -12.82 3.77
N THR A 123 -1.01 -13.13 4.98
CA THR A 123 -1.94 -12.29 5.75
C THR A 123 -1.18 -11.64 6.88
N VAL A 124 -1.06 -10.31 6.82
CA VAL A 124 -0.43 -9.54 7.89
C VAL A 124 -1.38 -9.54 9.09
N LEU A 125 -0.83 -9.90 10.25
CA LEU A 125 -1.56 -10.00 11.50
C LEU A 125 -1.27 -8.80 12.41
N LYS A 126 -0.04 -8.28 12.37
CA LYS A 126 0.43 -7.22 13.27
C LYS A 126 1.60 -6.46 12.65
N VAL A 127 1.69 -5.17 12.95
CA VAL A 127 2.84 -4.31 12.68
C VAL A 127 3.25 -3.56 13.94
N GLU A 128 4.55 -3.47 14.22
CA GLU A 128 5.08 -2.75 15.37
C GLU A 128 6.38 -2.03 15.01
N ARG A 129 6.58 -0.79 15.48
CA ARG A 129 7.88 -0.11 15.33
C ARG A 129 8.81 -0.57 16.43
N ARG A 130 9.99 -1.06 16.06
CA ARG A 130 11.06 -1.35 17.01
C ARG A 130 11.74 -0.02 17.36
N THR A 131 11.43 0.49 18.55
CA THR A 131 12.13 1.63 19.19
C THR A 131 13.53 1.26 19.60
#